data_AF-A7ZQE8-F1
#
_entry.id   AF-A7ZQE8-F1
#
_cell.length_a   1.000
_cell.length_b   1.000
_cell.length_c   1.000
_cell.angle_alpha   90.00
_cell.angle_beta   90.00
_cell.angle_gamma   90.00
#
_symmetry.space_group_name_H-M   'P 1'
#
loop_
_entity.id
_entity.type
_entity.pdbx_description
1 polymer ?
#
loop_
_entity_poly.entity_id
_entity_poly.type
_entity_poly.pdbx_seq_one_letter_code
_entity_poly.pdbx_strand_id
1 'polypeptide(L)'
;MTANAARAVKATRELVNAVPFLGGSDSEDDYREALELVEYLIEEDDTNPLIDFLASRIAEYENNNEKFAEFDKAVAAMPVGVALLRTLIDQHNLTYADLKNEIGSKSLVSQILSGQRSLTISHIKALSARFGVKPEWFL
;
A
#
# COMPACT_ATOMS: atom_id res chain seq x y z
N MET A 1 34.54 -6.53 -23.65
CA MET A 1 33.99 -5.95 -22.41
C MET A 1 35.10 -5.21 -21.68
N THR A 2 34.84 -4.03 -21.12
CA THR A 2 35.82 -3.33 -20.27
C THR A 2 36.01 -4.09 -18.95
N ALA A 3 37.17 -3.94 -18.30
CA ALA A 3 37.45 -4.57 -17.01
C ALA A 3 36.39 -4.23 -15.94
N ASN A 4 35.81 -3.03 -16.01
CA ASN A 4 34.74 -2.58 -15.11
C ASN A 4 33.42 -3.33 -15.35
N ALA A 5 33.06 -3.58 -16.61
CA ALA A 5 31.85 -4.34 -16.94
C ALA A 5 31.92 -5.79 -16.43
N ALA A 6 33.08 -6.43 -16.52
CA ALA A 6 33.27 -7.79 -16.02
C ALA A 6 33.16 -7.86 -14.48
N ARG A 7 33.68 -6.85 -13.77
CA ARG A 7 33.55 -6.75 -12.31
C ARG A 7 32.10 -6.56 -11.88
N ALA A 8 31.36 -5.68 -12.56
CA ALA A 8 29.95 -5.44 -12.27
C ALA A 8 29.13 -6.72 -12.42
N VAL A 9 29.28 -7.44 -13.53
CA VAL A 9 28.57 -8.71 -13.75
C VAL A 9 28.92 -9.76 -12.69
N LYS A 10 30.18 -9.83 -12.22
CA LYS A 10 30.56 -10.74 -11.14
C LYS A 10 29.87 -10.37 -9.82
N ALA A 11 29.88 -9.09 -9.46
CA ALA A 11 29.24 -8.59 -8.24
C ALA A 11 27.73 -8.87 -8.25
N THR A 12 27.06 -8.68 -9.40
CA THR A 12 25.64 -9.02 -9.54
C THR A 12 25.36 -10.50 -9.30
N ARG A 13 26.21 -11.41 -9.79
CA ARG A 13 26.03 -12.85 -9.51
C ARG A 13 26.22 -13.19 -8.04
N GLU A 14 27.19 -12.56 -7.38
CA GLU A 14 27.41 -12.76 -5.94
C GLU A 14 26.20 -12.26 -5.15
N LEU A 15 25.63 -11.11 -5.53
CA LEU A 15 24.40 -10.59 -4.94
C LEU A 15 23.21 -11.53 -5.15
N VAL A 16 22.99 -12.02 -6.38
CA VAL A 16 21.91 -12.97 -6.68
C VAL A 16 22.09 -14.30 -5.92
N ASN A 17 23.32 -14.76 -5.72
CA ASN A 17 23.55 -15.95 -4.91
C ASN A 17 23.24 -15.73 -3.42
N ALA A 18 23.43 -14.51 -2.91
CA ALA A 18 23.08 -14.15 -1.54
C ALA A 18 21.59 -13.85 -1.37
N VAL A 19 20.93 -13.36 -2.42
CA VAL A 19 19.51 -12.99 -2.44
C VAL A 19 18.88 -13.57 -3.71
N PRO A 20 18.50 -14.87 -3.71
CA PRO A 20 17.97 -15.56 -4.90
C PRO A 20 16.72 -14.90 -5.49
N PHE A 21 15.96 -14.19 -4.67
CA PHE A 21 14.78 -13.43 -5.09
C PHE A 21 15.08 -12.38 -6.19
N LEU A 22 16.27 -11.75 -6.14
CA LEU A 22 16.73 -10.83 -7.19
C LEU A 22 17.09 -11.55 -8.50
N GLY A 23 17.34 -12.85 -8.44
CA GLY A 23 17.68 -13.71 -9.57
C GLY A 23 16.49 -14.35 -10.28
N GLY A 24 15.26 -14.07 -9.85
CA GLY A 24 14.06 -14.68 -10.42
C GLY A 24 13.50 -15.87 -9.66
N SER A 25 13.91 -16.08 -8.40
CA SER A 25 13.22 -17.06 -7.57
C SER A 25 11.84 -16.54 -7.17
N ASP A 26 10.82 -17.39 -7.32
CA ASP A 26 9.43 -17.13 -6.93
C ASP A 26 9.00 -18.02 -5.74
N SER A 27 9.96 -18.51 -4.95
CA SER A 27 9.65 -19.26 -3.74
C SER A 27 9.10 -18.32 -2.64
N GLU A 28 8.16 -18.81 -1.84
CA GLU A 28 7.61 -18.05 -0.71
C GLU A 28 8.69 -17.77 0.36
N ASP A 29 9.69 -18.65 0.50
CA ASP A 29 10.79 -18.48 1.44
C ASP A 29 11.71 -17.33 0.99
N ASP A 30 12.12 -17.31 -0.28
CA ASP A 30 12.94 -16.22 -0.84
C ASP A 30 12.20 -14.87 -0.80
N TYR A 31 10.87 -14.90 -0.99
CA TYR A 31 10.02 -13.72 -0.83
C TYR A 31 10.03 -13.20 0.63
N ARG A 32 9.95 -14.09 1.63
CA ARG A 32 10.01 -13.72 3.04
C ARG A 32 11.37 -13.17 3.44
N GLU A 33 12.45 -13.82 3.00
CA GLU A 33 13.81 -13.32 3.23
C GLU A 33 14.03 -11.94 2.58
N ALA A 34 13.45 -11.70 1.39
CA ALA A 34 13.49 -10.38 0.76
C ALA A 34 12.75 -9.31 1.57
N LEU A 35 11.60 -9.63 2.18
CA LEU A 35 10.88 -8.72 3.08
C LEU A 35 11.70 -8.41 4.34
N GLU A 36 12.26 -9.43 4.99
CA GLU A 36 13.12 -9.26 6.17
C GLU A 36 14.34 -8.39 5.85
N LEU A 37 14.93 -8.56 4.67
CA LEU A 37 16.05 -7.73 4.22
C LEU A 37 15.63 -6.27 3.98
N VAL A 38 14.46 -6.02 3.40
CA VAL A 38 13.94 -4.65 3.26
C VAL A 38 13.70 -4.01 4.63
N GLU A 39 13.10 -4.74 5.57
CA GLU A 39 12.88 -4.26 6.95
C GLU A 39 14.21 -3.88 7.61
N TYR A 40 15.20 -4.77 7.55
CA TYR A 40 16.55 -4.49 8.05
C TYR A 40 17.17 -3.24 7.40
N LEU A 41 17.05 -3.10 6.07
CA LEU A 41 17.63 -1.94 5.37
C LEU A 41 16.92 -0.65 5.75
N ILE A 42 15.61 -0.63 5.95
CA ILE A 42 14.89 0.56 6.41
C ILE A 42 15.36 1.00 7.81
N GLU A 43 15.71 0.05 8.68
CA GLU A 43 16.19 0.34 10.03
C GLU A 43 17.65 0.78 10.06
N GLU A 44 18.52 0.13 9.29
CA GLU A 44 19.98 0.27 9.43
C GLU A 44 20.65 1.08 8.31
N ASP A 45 20.09 1.11 7.10
CA ASP A 45 20.63 1.82 5.92
C ASP A 45 19.54 2.15 4.89
N ASP A 46 18.66 3.11 5.24
CA ASP A 46 17.49 3.49 4.45
C ASP A 46 17.82 4.15 3.09
N THR A 47 19.10 4.45 2.86
CA THR A 47 19.62 4.98 1.60
C THR A 47 20.21 3.91 0.68
N ASN A 48 20.20 2.64 1.10
CA ASN A 48 20.79 1.57 0.34
C ASN A 48 20.03 1.34 -0.99
N PRO A 49 20.69 1.37 -2.15
CA PRO A 49 20.02 1.18 -3.43
C PRO A 49 19.40 -0.22 -3.59
N LEU A 50 19.78 -1.18 -2.75
CA LEU A 50 19.18 -2.52 -2.73
C LEU A 50 17.68 -2.49 -2.42
N ILE A 51 17.22 -1.48 -1.67
CA ILE A 51 15.81 -1.27 -1.35
C ILE A 51 14.99 -1.16 -2.64
N ASP A 52 15.42 -0.33 -3.60
CA ASP A 52 14.70 -0.14 -4.86
C ASP A 52 14.60 -1.44 -5.68
N PHE A 53 15.68 -2.22 -5.71
CA PHE A 53 15.70 -3.50 -6.43
C PHE A 53 14.78 -4.54 -5.78
N LEU A 54 14.82 -4.66 -4.44
CA LEU A 54 13.97 -5.57 -3.69
C LEU A 54 12.51 -5.16 -3.79
N ALA A 55 12.18 -3.88 -3.58
CA ALA A 55 10.83 -3.35 -3.68
C ALA A 55 10.22 -3.60 -5.07
N SER A 56 11.00 -3.40 -6.14
CA SER A 56 10.54 -3.69 -7.49
C SER A 56 10.23 -5.18 -7.70
N ARG A 57 11.05 -6.09 -7.17
CA ARG A 57 10.83 -7.54 -7.31
C ARG A 57 9.70 -8.04 -6.42
N ILE A 58 9.55 -7.49 -5.21
CA ILE A 58 8.44 -7.78 -4.29
C ILE A 58 7.12 -7.39 -4.95
N ALA A 59 7.03 -6.17 -5.49
CA ALA A 59 5.82 -5.73 -6.17
C ALA A 59 5.49 -6.62 -7.39
N GLU A 60 6.50 -7.05 -8.15
CA GLU A 60 6.28 -7.98 -9.28
C GLU A 60 5.76 -9.34 -8.80
N TYR A 61 6.30 -9.87 -7.70
CA TYR A 61 5.85 -11.12 -7.10
C TYR A 61 4.41 -11.03 -6.59
N GLU A 62 4.09 -10.00 -5.80
CA GLU A 62 2.76 -9.81 -5.21
C GLU A 62 1.68 -9.63 -6.30
N ASN A 63 1.94 -8.82 -7.32
CA ASN A 63 0.99 -8.56 -8.41
C ASN A 63 0.69 -9.79 -9.29
N ASN A 64 1.56 -10.81 -9.30
CA ASN A 64 1.42 -12.00 -10.14
C ASN A 64 1.02 -13.26 -9.35
N ASN A 65 1.03 -13.21 -8.01
CA ASN A 65 0.76 -14.37 -7.18
C ASN A 65 -0.73 -14.45 -6.79
N GLU A 66 -1.35 -15.59 -7.06
CA GLU A 66 -2.77 -15.85 -6.79
C GLU A 66 -3.16 -15.63 -5.32
N LYS A 67 -2.21 -15.75 -4.40
CA LYS A 67 -2.39 -15.50 -2.96
C LYS A 67 -2.89 -14.08 -2.68
N PHE A 68 -2.49 -13.09 -3.48
CA PHE A 68 -2.88 -11.69 -3.31
C PHE A 68 -4.09 -11.31 -4.18
N ALA A 69 -4.49 -12.15 -5.13
CA ALA A 69 -5.53 -11.81 -6.09
C ALA A 69 -6.90 -11.49 -5.46
N GLU A 70 -7.27 -12.11 -4.33
CA GLU A 70 -8.50 -11.75 -3.61
C GLU A 70 -8.37 -10.38 -2.91
N PHE A 71 -7.22 -10.12 -2.29
CA PHE A 71 -6.91 -8.84 -1.66
C PHE A 71 -6.90 -7.71 -2.70
N ASP A 72 -6.25 -7.92 -3.84
CA ASP A 72 -6.17 -6.93 -4.92
C ASP A 72 -7.55 -6.59 -5.48
N LYS A 73 -8.41 -7.61 -5.66
CA LYS A 73 -9.81 -7.38 -6.05
C LYS A 73 -10.57 -6.56 -5.03
N ALA A 74 -10.36 -6.83 -3.74
CA ALA A 74 -11.01 -6.07 -2.67
C ALA A 74 -10.52 -4.61 -2.62
N VAL A 75 -9.22 -4.38 -2.78
CA VAL A 75 -8.62 -3.05 -2.84
C VAL A 75 -9.12 -2.29 -4.07
N ALA A 76 -9.08 -2.89 -5.25
CA ALA A 76 -9.52 -2.28 -6.51
C ALA A 76 -11.03 -1.95 -6.52
N ALA A 77 -11.85 -2.74 -5.83
CA ALA A 77 -13.29 -2.50 -5.73
C ALA A 77 -13.66 -1.43 -4.68
N MET A 78 -12.73 -1.07 -3.78
CA MET A 78 -13.01 -0.13 -2.70
C MET A 78 -12.83 1.33 -3.16
N PRO A 79 -13.87 2.18 -3.08
CA PRO A 79 -13.71 3.59 -3.38
C PRO A 79 -12.75 4.26 -2.40
N VAL A 80 -11.76 5.00 -2.89
CA VAL A 80 -10.72 5.68 -2.08
C VAL A 80 -11.34 6.54 -0.97
N GLY A 81 -12.35 7.35 -1.30
CA GLY A 81 -13.04 8.17 -0.30
C GLY A 81 -13.77 7.37 0.79
N VAL A 82 -14.21 6.14 0.50
CA VAL A 82 -14.80 5.24 1.51
C VAL A 82 -13.69 4.66 2.39
N ALA A 83 -12.56 4.26 1.82
CA ALA A 83 -11.40 3.78 2.59
C ALA A 83 -10.88 4.86 3.55
N LEU A 84 -10.74 6.10 3.06
CA LEU A 84 -10.34 7.23 3.91
C LEU A 84 -11.36 7.51 5.02
N LEU A 85 -12.67 7.50 4.70
CA LEU A 85 -13.70 7.70 5.71
C LEU A 85 -13.65 6.61 6.80
N ARG A 86 -13.46 5.34 6.42
CA ARG A 86 -13.30 4.23 7.38
C ARG A 86 -12.11 4.46 8.29
N THR A 87 -10.99 4.88 7.71
CA THR A 87 -9.76 5.19 8.45
C THR A 87 -9.97 6.34 9.44
N LEU A 88 -10.63 7.41 9.04
CA LEU A 88 -10.94 8.54 9.93
C LEU A 88 -11.89 8.14 11.07
N ILE A 89 -12.89 7.30 10.79
CA ILE A 89 -13.80 6.78 11.83
C ILE A 89 -13.01 5.96 12.86
N ASP A 90 -12.15 5.07 12.39
CA ASP A 90 -11.33 4.19 13.23
C ASP A 90 -10.31 4.97 14.07
N GLN A 91 -9.50 5.82 13.44
CA GLN A 91 -8.44 6.61 14.11
C GLN A 91 -8.98 7.60 15.14
N HIS A 92 -10.19 8.13 14.93
CA HIS A 92 -10.84 9.03 15.88
C HIS A 92 -11.84 8.33 16.80
N ASN A 93 -11.93 6.98 16.76
CA ASN A 93 -12.87 6.16 17.52
C ASN A 93 -14.32 6.68 17.46
N LEU A 94 -14.77 7.06 16.27
CA LEU A 94 -16.08 7.66 16.04
C LEU A 94 -17.15 6.59 15.84
N THR A 95 -18.35 6.88 16.32
CA THR A 95 -19.55 6.18 15.90
C THR A 95 -20.15 6.83 14.65
N TYR A 96 -21.02 6.12 13.93
CA TYR A 96 -21.76 6.72 12.81
C TYR A 96 -22.65 7.90 13.23
N ALA A 97 -22.96 8.03 14.54
CA ALA A 97 -23.70 9.19 15.06
C ALA A 97 -22.88 10.48 14.98
N ASP A 98 -21.57 10.34 15.15
CA ASP A 98 -20.67 11.47 15.36
C ASP A 98 -20.39 12.22 14.06
N LEU A 99 -20.74 11.63 12.90
CA LEU A 99 -20.61 12.23 11.56
C LEU A 99 -21.89 12.94 11.09
N LYS A 100 -22.80 13.27 12.02
CA LYS A 100 -24.10 13.87 11.70
C LYS A 100 -23.99 15.23 11.04
N ASN A 101 -22.96 16.01 11.37
CA ASN A 101 -22.82 17.36 10.85
C ASN A 101 -22.22 17.38 9.44
N GLU A 102 -21.42 16.37 9.09
CA GLU A 102 -20.68 16.30 7.83
C GLU A 102 -21.40 15.46 6.78
N ILE A 103 -22.03 14.37 7.21
CA ILE A 103 -22.70 13.42 6.31
C ILE A 103 -24.20 13.37 6.58
N GLY A 104 -24.61 13.28 7.85
CA GLY A 104 -26.01 13.21 8.24
C GLY A 104 -26.36 11.96 9.05
N SER A 105 -27.51 11.34 8.76
CA SER A 105 -28.00 10.25 9.61
C SER A 105 -27.06 9.03 9.65
N LYS A 106 -27.08 8.27 10.76
CA LYS A 106 -26.36 6.99 10.88
C LYS A 106 -26.62 6.04 9.71
N SER A 107 -27.84 6.05 9.19
CA SER A 107 -28.25 5.24 8.03
C SER A 107 -27.51 5.67 6.77
N LEU A 108 -27.41 6.97 6.49
CA LEU A 108 -26.70 7.49 5.34
C LEU A 108 -25.19 7.18 5.40
N VAL A 109 -24.58 7.31 6.59
CA VAL A 109 -23.17 6.91 6.80
C VAL A 109 -22.99 5.42 6.47
N SER A 110 -23.86 4.55 6.96
CA SER A 110 -23.82 3.11 6.66
C SER A 110 -23.97 2.82 5.15
N GLN A 111 -24.88 3.51 4.47
CA GLN A 111 -25.09 3.37 3.03
C GLN A 111 -23.86 3.82 2.22
N ILE A 112 -23.15 4.86 2.69
CA ILE A 112 -21.92 5.30 2.05
C ILE A 112 -20.80 4.28 2.25
N LEU A 113 -20.63 3.78 3.48
CA LEU A 113 -19.60 2.80 3.82
C LEU A 113 -19.80 1.45 3.13
N SER A 114 -21.04 1.11 2.77
CA SER A 114 -21.39 -0.10 2.01
C SER A 114 -21.42 0.11 0.49
N GLY A 115 -21.11 1.32 0.00
CA GLY A 115 -21.10 1.64 -1.43
C GLY A 115 -22.48 1.83 -2.08
N GLN A 116 -23.56 1.76 -1.30
CA GLN A 116 -24.93 2.04 -1.80
C GLN A 116 -25.14 3.52 -2.14
N ARG A 117 -24.36 4.41 -1.54
CA ARG A 117 -24.35 5.86 -1.79
C ARG A 117 -22.91 6.34 -1.90
N SER A 118 -22.69 7.38 -2.69
CA SER A 118 -21.38 8.03 -2.82
C SER A 118 -21.27 9.23 -1.89
N LEU A 119 -20.04 9.57 -1.49
CA LEU A 119 -19.75 10.86 -0.87
C LEU A 119 -20.04 11.98 -1.87
N THR A 120 -20.72 13.04 -1.42
CA THR A 120 -20.93 14.24 -2.22
C THR A 120 -19.79 15.22 -2.00
N ILE A 121 -19.61 16.19 -2.91
CA ILE A 121 -18.64 17.28 -2.74
C ILE A 121 -18.87 18.02 -1.41
N SER A 122 -20.14 18.21 -1.01
CA SER A 122 -20.47 18.83 0.27
C SER A 122 -20.01 18.01 1.47
N HIS A 123 -20.20 16.67 1.43
CA HIS A 123 -19.68 15.78 2.47
C HIS A 123 -18.16 15.85 2.54
N ILE A 124 -17.47 15.78 1.40
CA ILE A 124 -16.01 15.83 1.32
C ILE A 124 -15.50 17.14 1.92
N LYS A 125 -16.09 18.29 1.58
CA LYS A 125 -15.71 19.59 2.13
C LYS A 125 -15.89 19.64 3.66
N ALA A 126 -17.01 19.14 4.17
CA ALA A 126 -17.28 19.14 5.60
C ALA A 126 -16.33 18.20 6.38
N LEU A 127 -16.08 17.00 5.86
CA LEU A 127 -15.12 16.05 6.42
C LEU A 127 -13.70 16.62 6.40
N SER A 128 -13.28 17.21 5.27
CA SER A 128 -11.98 17.85 5.11
C SER A 128 -11.78 18.97 6.13
N ALA A 129 -12.80 19.82 6.33
CA ALA A 129 -12.77 20.90 7.30
C ALA A 129 -12.66 20.39 8.75
N ARG A 130 -13.36 19.30 9.09
CA ARG A 130 -13.33 18.72 10.43
C ARG A 130 -11.98 18.06 10.76
N PHE A 131 -11.46 17.27 9.83
CA PHE A 131 -10.27 16.43 10.09
C PHE A 131 -8.96 17.09 9.64
N GLY A 132 -9.02 18.28 9.00
CA GLY A 132 -7.84 18.99 8.52
C GLY A 132 -7.13 18.28 7.37
N VAL A 133 -7.85 17.45 6.61
CA VAL A 133 -7.32 16.70 5.47
C VAL A 133 -7.66 17.39 4.14
N LYS A 134 -6.88 17.11 3.09
CA LYS A 134 -7.15 17.66 1.76
C LYS A 134 -8.37 16.97 1.12
N PRO A 135 -9.30 17.72 0.49
CA PRO A 135 -10.42 17.13 -0.24
C PRO A 135 -10.01 16.13 -1.32
N GLU A 136 -8.85 16.33 -1.94
CA GLU A 136 -8.30 15.45 -2.97
C GLU A 136 -8.07 14.02 -2.48
N TRP A 137 -7.90 13.79 -1.17
CA TRP A 137 -7.68 12.45 -0.63
C TRP A 137 -8.95 11.58 -0.65
N PHE A 138 -10.12 12.16 -0.93
CA PHE A 138 -11.38 11.42 -1.08
C PHE A 138 -11.67 11.00 -2.52
N LEU A 139 -10.83 11.39 -3.49
CA LEU A 139 -11.05 11.22 -4.94
C LEU A 139 -10.27 10.04 -5.51
#